data_AF-A0A962I3J6-F1
#
_entry.id   AF-A0A962I3J6-F1
#
_cell.length_a   1.000
_cell.length_b   1.000
_cell.length_c   1.000
_cell.angle_alpha   90.00
_cell.angle_beta   90.00
_cell.angle_gamma   90.00
#
_symmetry.space_group_name_H-M   'P 1'
#
loop_
_entity.id
_entity.type
_entity.pdbx_description
1 polymer ?
#
loop_
_entity_poly.entity_id
_entity_poly.type
_entity_poly.pdbx_seq_one_letter_code
_entity_poly.pdbx_strand_id
1 'polypeptide(L)'
;MSVPVRRTESRSAGVVGRFAPTPSGRLHAGSLLAAVGSFLSARAVGGRWLVRIEDLDPPREVAGSAEAILADLQRLGLDWDGDVWRQSQRGDAYLAALNQLRAQGLVFACACSRQDLAPQSGRHSGPCVRPVGSADDHAWRLRVEAGTITVADRFQAPYSQEMRDEVGDFVLRRRDGYWAYHLAVVVDDAEQGVTEVIRGADLLDSTPRQMLLQRQLDLPTPQYGHLPLLLDA
;
A
#
# COMPACT_ATOMS: atom_id res chain seq x y z
N MET A 1 -48.36 -23.99 -13.98
CA MET A 1 -47.85 -22.61 -14.08
C MET A 1 -46.56 -22.53 -13.28
N SER A 2 -45.42 -22.66 -13.94
CA SER A 2 -44.11 -22.65 -13.28
C SER A 2 -43.57 -21.24 -13.26
N VAL A 3 -43.36 -20.69 -12.06
CA VAL A 3 -42.72 -19.39 -11.85
C VAL A 3 -41.24 -19.52 -12.22
N PRO A 4 -40.67 -18.66 -13.09
CA PRO A 4 -39.25 -18.74 -13.39
C PRO A 4 -38.46 -18.17 -12.21
N VAL A 5 -37.58 -18.99 -11.64
CA VAL A 5 -36.54 -18.53 -10.72
C VAL A 5 -35.60 -17.61 -11.51
N ARG A 6 -35.65 -16.31 -11.21
CA ARG A 6 -34.65 -15.36 -11.72
C ARG A 6 -33.30 -15.77 -11.11
N ARG A 7 -32.39 -16.25 -11.96
CA ARG A 7 -30.97 -16.31 -11.63
C ARG A 7 -30.51 -14.87 -11.38
N THR A 8 -30.19 -14.54 -10.15
CA THR A 8 -29.34 -13.40 -9.83
C THR A 8 -27.98 -13.67 -10.46
N GLU A 9 -27.74 -13.07 -11.62
CA GLU A 9 -26.39 -12.93 -12.15
C GLU A 9 -25.61 -12.06 -11.17
N SER A 10 -24.85 -12.71 -10.29
CA SER A 10 -23.69 -12.10 -9.65
C SER A 10 -22.74 -11.71 -10.77
N ARG A 11 -22.81 -10.45 -11.24
CA ARG A 11 -21.71 -9.86 -12.01
C ARG A 11 -20.45 -10.07 -11.16
N SER A 12 -19.51 -10.89 -11.62
CA SER A 12 -18.19 -10.90 -11.00
C SER A 12 -17.72 -9.45 -11.03
N ALA A 13 -17.42 -8.87 -9.86
CA ALA A 13 -16.84 -7.54 -9.82
C ALA A 13 -15.61 -7.56 -10.76
N GLY A 14 -15.61 -6.72 -11.79
CA GLY A 14 -14.55 -6.71 -12.80
C GLY A 14 -13.20 -6.38 -12.17
N VAL A 15 -12.12 -6.73 -12.86
CA VAL A 15 -10.76 -6.41 -12.39
C VAL A 15 -10.61 -4.89 -12.25
N VAL A 16 -10.05 -4.46 -11.12
CA VAL A 16 -9.65 -3.07 -10.87
C VAL A 16 -8.17 -3.08 -10.50
N GLY A 17 -7.34 -2.65 -11.44
CA GLY A 17 -5.92 -2.39 -11.22
C GLY A 17 -5.65 -0.92 -10.93
N ARG A 18 -4.44 -0.60 -10.49
CA ARG A 18 -4.00 0.79 -10.32
C ARG A 18 -2.52 1.01 -10.55
N PHE A 19 -2.17 2.22 -10.99
CA PHE A 19 -0.82 2.76 -10.90
C PHE A 19 -0.77 3.84 -9.83
N ALA A 20 0.14 3.69 -8.87
CA ALA A 20 0.22 4.55 -7.69
C ALA A 20 1.63 5.15 -7.52
N PRO A 21 1.99 6.20 -8.28
CA PRO A 21 3.32 6.80 -8.22
C PRO A 21 3.48 7.80 -7.07
N THR A 22 4.64 7.77 -6.41
CA THR A 22 5.10 8.87 -5.55
C THR A 22 5.65 10.02 -6.42
N PRO A 23 5.26 11.29 -6.19
CA PRO A 23 5.70 12.42 -7.02
C PRO A 23 7.08 12.96 -6.59
N SER A 24 8.08 12.08 -6.53
CA SER A 24 9.47 12.42 -6.19
C SER A 24 10.35 12.73 -7.41
N GLY A 25 9.76 12.80 -8.60
CA GLY A 25 10.47 12.96 -9.88
C GLY A 25 9.59 12.63 -11.08
N ARG A 26 10.14 12.66 -12.30
CA ARG A 26 9.39 12.23 -13.49
C ARG A 26 9.27 10.70 -13.54
N LEU A 27 8.39 10.19 -14.40
CA LEU A 27 8.39 8.77 -14.74
C LEU A 27 9.78 8.36 -15.26
N HIS A 28 10.38 7.38 -14.60
CA HIS A 28 11.57 6.68 -15.05
C HIS A 28 11.19 5.28 -15.55
N ALA A 29 12.13 4.59 -16.20
CA ALA A 29 11.88 3.30 -16.86
C ALA A 29 11.20 2.26 -15.94
N GLY A 30 11.65 2.13 -14.69
CA GLY A 30 11.03 1.22 -13.71
C GLY A 30 9.57 1.58 -13.40
N SER A 31 9.29 2.85 -13.09
CA SER A 31 7.92 3.31 -12.84
C SER A 31 7.02 3.19 -14.09
N LEU A 32 7.58 3.36 -15.28
CA LEU A 32 6.86 3.16 -16.55
C LEU A 32 6.52 1.68 -16.78
N LEU A 33 7.45 0.76 -16.49
CA LEU A 33 7.17 -0.68 -16.54
C LEU A 33 6.01 -1.06 -15.62
N ALA A 34 5.99 -0.50 -14.40
CA ALA A 34 4.87 -0.71 -13.47
C ALA A 34 3.55 -0.13 -14.00
N ALA A 35 3.56 1.07 -14.57
CA ALA A 35 2.38 1.68 -15.19
C ALA A 35 1.84 0.83 -16.34
N VAL A 36 2.70 0.47 -17.31
CA VAL A 36 2.32 -0.34 -18.48
C VAL A 36 1.85 -1.73 -18.07
N GLY A 37 2.57 -2.41 -17.18
CA GLY A 37 2.22 -3.77 -16.75
C GLY A 37 0.89 -3.82 -16.00
N SER A 38 0.63 -2.86 -15.11
CA SER A 38 -0.67 -2.76 -14.41
C SER A 38 -1.79 -2.36 -15.37
N PHE A 39 -1.54 -1.46 -16.32
CA PHE A 39 -2.52 -1.06 -17.33
C PHE A 39 -2.91 -2.23 -18.22
N LEU A 40 -1.93 -2.94 -18.79
CA LEU A 40 -2.17 -4.08 -19.66
C LEU A 40 -2.88 -5.22 -18.94
N SER A 41 -2.52 -5.50 -17.67
CA SER A 41 -3.20 -6.52 -16.87
C SER A 41 -4.70 -6.24 -16.74
N ALA A 42 -5.07 -5.02 -16.36
CA ALA A 42 -6.47 -4.62 -16.21
C ALA A 42 -7.19 -4.57 -17.57
N ARG A 43 -6.59 -3.93 -18.58
CA ARG A 43 -7.23 -3.73 -19.89
C ARG A 43 -7.39 -5.01 -20.70
N ALA A 44 -6.49 -5.99 -20.56
CA ALA A 44 -6.56 -7.27 -21.27
C ALA A 44 -7.85 -8.07 -20.96
N VAL A 45 -8.47 -7.80 -19.82
CA VAL A 45 -9.72 -8.45 -19.38
C VAL A 45 -10.91 -7.47 -19.31
N GLY A 46 -10.78 -6.29 -19.92
CA GLY A 46 -11.81 -5.24 -19.89
C GLY A 46 -12.04 -4.65 -18.49
N GLY A 47 -11.04 -4.73 -17.61
CA GLY A 47 -11.07 -4.16 -16.27
C GLY A 47 -10.86 -2.63 -16.25
N ARG A 48 -10.98 -2.06 -15.05
CA ARG A 48 -10.66 -0.67 -14.77
C ARG A 48 -9.20 -0.51 -14.36
N TRP A 49 -8.59 0.59 -14.77
CA TRP A 49 -7.24 0.96 -14.36
C TRP A 49 -7.24 2.37 -13.79
N LEU A 50 -6.92 2.49 -12.50
CA LEU A 50 -6.98 3.73 -11.75
C LEU A 50 -5.59 4.36 -11.60
N VAL A 51 -5.53 5.66 -11.34
CA VAL A 51 -4.30 6.35 -10.93
C VAL A 51 -4.49 7.03 -9.59
N ARG A 52 -3.49 6.88 -8.69
CA ARG A 52 -3.45 7.53 -7.38
C ARG A 52 -2.06 8.10 -7.11
N ILE A 53 -1.96 9.40 -6.88
CA ILE A 53 -0.70 10.04 -6.50
C ILE A 53 -0.43 9.79 -5.01
N GLU A 54 0.73 9.20 -4.71
CA GLU A 54 1.17 8.88 -3.34
C GLU A 54 2.02 10.01 -2.75
N ASP A 55 1.42 11.19 -2.61
CA ASP A 55 1.96 12.42 -2.02
C ASP A 55 1.85 12.43 -0.48
N LEU A 56 2.52 11.48 0.16
CA LEU A 56 2.50 11.27 1.63
C LEU A 56 3.69 11.87 2.38
N ASP A 57 4.72 12.34 1.68
CA ASP A 57 5.97 12.83 2.28
C ASP A 57 6.38 14.13 1.60
N PRO A 58 5.70 15.26 1.89
CA PRO A 58 5.93 16.55 1.23
C PRO A 58 7.41 16.97 1.10
N PRO A 59 8.29 16.72 2.08
CA PRO A 59 9.72 17.02 1.93
C PRO A 59 10.45 16.28 0.80
N ARG A 60 9.91 15.15 0.32
CA ARG A 60 10.47 14.34 -0.77
C ARG A 60 9.76 14.58 -2.11
N GLU A 61 8.68 15.35 -2.11
CA GLU A 61 7.91 15.64 -3.31
C GLU A 61 8.61 16.72 -4.13
N VAL A 62 8.55 16.58 -5.44
CA VAL A 62 9.07 17.55 -6.40
C VAL A 62 7.90 18.31 -6.99
N ALA A 63 7.89 19.64 -6.83
CA ALA A 63 6.82 20.49 -7.37
C ALA A 63 6.60 20.23 -8.88
N GLY A 64 5.36 19.99 -9.27
CA GLY A 64 4.98 19.68 -10.65
C GLY A 64 5.26 18.24 -11.12
N SER A 65 5.86 17.39 -10.27
CA SER A 65 6.14 15.99 -10.62
C SER A 65 4.85 15.20 -10.84
N ALA A 66 3.85 15.36 -9.98
CA ALA A 66 2.56 14.68 -10.12
C ALA A 66 1.91 14.99 -11.47
N GLU A 67 1.83 16.28 -11.83
CA GLU A 67 1.25 16.74 -13.09
C GLU A 67 2.07 16.27 -14.29
N ALA A 68 3.41 16.27 -14.19
CA ALA A 68 4.28 15.74 -15.24
C ALA A 68 4.08 14.24 -15.46
N ILE A 69 3.95 13.46 -14.39
CA ILE A 69 3.66 12.01 -14.45
C ILE A 69 2.32 11.79 -15.17
N LEU A 70 1.25 12.48 -14.77
CA LEU A 70 -0.06 12.35 -15.39
C LEU A 70 -0.03 12.73 -16.89
N ALA A 71 0.66 13.81 -17.23
CA ALA A 71 0.84 14.22 -18.63
C ALA A 71 1.63 13.19 -19.45
N ASP A 72 2.64 12.55 -18.86
CA ASP A 72 3.41 11.51 -19.54
C ASP A 72 2.58 10.24 -19.77
N LEU A 73 1.75 9.82 -18.79
CA LEU A 73 0.79 8.71 -18.98
C LEU A 73 -0.18 8.98 -20.15
N GLN A 74 -0.75 10.19 -20.23
CA GLN A 74 -1.64 10.58 -21.32
C GLN A 74 -0.93 10.56 -22.69
N ARG A 75 0.30 11.09 -22.77
CA ARG A 75 1.09 11.06 -24.02
C ARG A 75 1.38 9.64 -24.50
N LEU A 76 1.47 8.69 -23.58
CA LEU A 76 1.72 7.27 -23.87
C LEU A 76 0.44 6.47 -24.14
N GLY A 77 -0.74 7.11 -24.09
CA GLY A 77 -2.03 6.43 -24.29
C GLY A 77 -2.44 5.51 -23.13
N LEU A 78 -1.90 5.76 -21.94
CA LEU A 78 -2.26 5.03 -20.72
C LEU A 78 -3.43 5.75 -20.03
N ASP A 79 -4.61 5.62 -20.63
CA ASP A 79 -5.83 6.28 -20.14
C ASP A 79 -6.36 5.58 -18.88
N TRP A 80 -6.50 6.34 -17.78
CA TRP A 80 -7.07 5.85 -16.53
C TRP A 80 -8.56 6.10 -16.43
N ASP A 81 -9.23 5.29 -15.60
CA ASP A 81 -10.66 5.39 -15.34
C ASP A 81 -10.93 6.16 -14.05
N GLY A 82 -11.90 7.08 -14.09
CA GLY A 82 -12.32 7.88 -12.94
C GLY A 82 -11.33 8.99 -12.55
N ASP A 83 -11.57 9.56 -11.37
CA ASP A 83 -10.77 10.67 -10.86
C ASP A 83 -9.43 10.19 -10.29
N VAL A 84 -8.38 11.00 -10.47
CA VAL A 84 -7.09 10.77 -9.83
C VAL A 84 -7.19 11.08 -8.35
N TRP A 85 -6.87 10.09 -7.51
CA TRP A 85 -6.80 10.29 -6.06
C TRP A 85 -5.45 10.84 -5.65
N ARG A 86 -5.43 11.64 -4.57
CA ARG A 86 -4.21 12.16 -3.94
C ARG A 86 -4.21 11.81 -2.46
N GLN A 87 -3.17 11.14 -1.98
CA GLN A 87 -3.09 10.68 -0.60
C GLN A 87 -2.93 11.83 0.40
N SER A 88 -2.40 12.98 -0.02
CA SER A 88 -2.37 14.22 0.75
C SER A 88 -3.76 14.69 1.23
N GLN A 89 -4.84 14.26 0.55
CA GLN A 89 -6.22 14.64 0.84
C GLN A 89 -7.00 13.58 1.65
N ARG A 90 -6.33 12.51 2.09
CA ARG A 90 -6.97 11.30 2.61
C ARG A 90 -6.72 11.06 4.11
N GLY A 91 -6.19 12.08 4.80
CA GLY A 91 -5.82 12.00 6.21
C GLY A 91 -6.92 11.49 7.14
N ASP A 92 -8.18 11.89 6.90
CA ASP A 92 -9.31 11.46 7.72
C ASP A 92 -9.59 9.95 7.61
N ALA A 93 -9.46 9.38 6.41
CA ALA A 93 -9.62 7.94 6.19
C ALA A 93 -8.51 7.15 6.91
N TYR A 94 -7.28 7.64 6.85
CA TYR A 94 -6.15 7.01 7.54
C TYR A 94 -6.28 7.12 9.06
N LEU A 95 -6.79 8.25 9.56
CA LEU A 95 -7.09 8.44 10.98
C LEU A 95 -8.19 7.50 11.46
N ALA A 96 -9.24 7.31 10.67
CA ALA A 96 -10.30 6.35 10.97
C ALA A 96 -9.75 4.92 11.08
N ALA A 97 -8.94 4.48 10.12
CA ALA A 97 -8.29 3.17 10.14
C ALA A 97 -7.35 2.99 11.35
N LEU A 98 -6.54 4.01 11.66
CA LEU A 98 -5.70 3.98 12.86
C LEU A 98 -6.55 3.87 14.14
N ASN A 99 -7.65 4.61 14.23
CA ASN A 99 -8.53 4.57 15.40
C ASN A 99 -9.24 3.21 15.57
N GLN A 100 -9.59 2.54 14.48
CA GLN A 100 -10.08 1.16 14.51
C GLN A 100 -9.04 0.22 15.13
N LEU A 101 -7.79 0.27 14.66
CA LEU A 101 -6.70 -0.55 15.22
C LEU A 101 -6.41 -0.22 16.70
N ARG A 102 -6.57 1.05 17.09
CA ARG A 102 -6.45 1.49 18.50
C ARG A 102 -7.55 0.88 19.36
N ALA A 103 -8.80 0.91 18.89
CA ALA A 103 -9.93 0.33 19.61
C ALA A 103 -9.78 -1.19 19.81
N GLN A 104 -9.11 -1.87 18.88
CA GLN A 104 -8.77 -3.30 18.96
C GLN A 104 -7.52 -3.59 19.80
N GLY A 105 -6.83 -2.56 20.31
CA GLY A 105 -5.60 -2.72 21.10
C GLY A 105 -4.37 -3.16 20.30
N LEU A 106 -4.40 -3.08 18.96
CA LEU A 106 -3.37 -3.60 18.07
C LEU A 106 -2.21 -2.64 17.82
N VAL A 107 -2.30 -1.39 18.27
CA VAL A 107 -1.26 -0.38 18.07
C VAL A 107 -0.78 0.18 19.39
N PHE A 108 0.41 0.76 19.37
CA PHE A 108 0.99 1.45 20.52
C PHE A 108 1.76 2.70 20.09
N ALA A 109 1.88 3.63 21.04
CA ALA A 109 2.72 4.81 20.90
C ALA A 109 4.19 4.43 21.15
N CYS A 110 5.08 4.84 20.25
CA CYS A 110 6.50 4.53 20.28
C CYS A 110 7.35 5.80 20.22
N ALA A 111 8.17 6.02 21.25
CA ALA A 111 9.13 7.12 21.32
C ALA A 111 10.58 6.71 20.97
N CYS A 112 10.83 5.46 20.57
CA CYS A 112 12.16 5.02 20.15
C CYS A 112 12.66 5.81 18.92
N SER A 113 13.92 6.20 18.96
CA SER A 113 14.65 6.82 17.86
C SER A 113 15.25 5.75 16.93
N ARG A 114 15.77 6.16 15.76
CA ARG A 114 16.51 5.24 14.88
C ARG A 114 17.74 4.64 15.56
N GLN A 115 18.42 5.41 16.42
CA GLN A 115 19.58 4.95 17.17
C GLN A 115 19.21 3.88 18.19
N ASP A 116 18.06 4.02 18.85
CA ASP A 116 17.54 3.04 19.81
C ASP A 116 17.24 1.68 19.12
N LEU A 117 16.88 1.69 17.83
CA LEU A 117 16.54 0.50 17.05
C LEU A 117 17.71 -0.06 16.23
N ALA A 118 18.85 0.64 16.16
CA ALA A 118 20.02 0.23 15.40
C ALA A 118 20.54 -1.19 15.76
N PRO A 119 20.55 -1.63 17.03
CA PRO A 119 20.98 -2.99 17.40
C PRO A 119 20.14 -4.10 16.78
N GLN A 120 18.92 -3.78 16.33
CA GLN A 120 18.01 -4.71 15.65
C GLN A 120 17.88 -4.36 14.16
N SER A 121 18.91 -3.76 13.56
CA SER A 121 18.91 -3.30 12.16
C SER A 121 17.74 -2.36 11.83
N GLY A 122 17.34 -1.52 12.79
CA GLY A 122 16.22 -0.58 12.65
C GLY A 122 14.83 -1.21 12.85
N ARG A 123 14.75 -2.53 13.06
CA ARG A 123 13.53 -3.23 13.43
C ARG A 123 13.11 -2.85 14.85
N HIS A 124 11.82 -2.68 15.06
CA HIS A 124 11.27 -2.62 16.42
C HIS A 124 10.73 -4.00 16.76
N SER A 125 11.42 -4.72 17.65
CA SER A 125 10.90 -5.97 18.22
C SER A 125 11.01 -5.90 19.75
N GLY A 126 9.88 -6.14 20.43
CA GLY A 126 9.78 -6.09 21.88
C GLY A 126 9.38 -4.72 22.45
N PRO A 127 9.54 -4.52 23.78
CA PRO A 127 9.09 -3.31 24.45
C PRO A 127 9.90 -2.08 24.03
N CYS A 128 9.25 -0.92 23.98
CA CYS A 128 9.95 0.35 23.77
C CYS A 128 10.96 0.59 24.89
N VAL A 129 12.17 1.02 24.52
CA VAL A 129 13.22 1.40 25.47
C VAL A 129 13.12 2.85 25.94
N ARG A 130 12.29 3.66 25.29
CA ARG A 130 12.01 5.05 25.67
C ARG A 130 10.55 5.19 26.10
N PRO A 131 10.26 5.82 27.25
CA PRO A 131 8.90 6.16 27.62
C PRO A 131 8.31 7.15 26.62
N VAL A 132 7.02 7.04 26.36
CA VAL A 132 6.27 8.06 25.62
C VAL A 132 6.13 9.29 26.54
N GLY A 133 6.61 10.43 26.04
CA GLY A 133 6.59 11.70 26.77
C GLY A 133 5.24 12.41 26.62
N SER A 134 5.23 13.53 25.87
CA SER A 134 4.02 14.27 25.55
C SER A 134 3.08 13.45 24.64
N ALA A 135 1.81 13.85 24.61
CA ALA A 135 0.76 13.14 23.86
C ALA A 135 0.98 13.07 22.34
N ASP A 136 1.91 13.85 21.78
CA ASP A 136 2.13 13.94 20.33
C ASP A 136 3.58 13.68 19.88
N ASP A 137 4.54 13.47 20.80
CA ASP A 137 5.94 13.17 20.45
C ASP A 137 6.20 11.66 20.31
N HIS A 138 5.40 10.99 19.48
CA HIS A 138 5.56 9.55 19.23
C HIS A 138 5.09 9.14 17.85
N ALA A 139 5.59 7.99 17.39
CA ALA A 139 5.02 7.28 16.25
C ALA A 139 3.93 6.32 16.73
N TRP A 140 2.91 6.10 15.92
CA TRP A 140 2.00 4.96 16.10
C TRP A 140 2.53 3.75 15.32
N ARG A 141 2.71 2.63 16.02
CA ARG A 141 3.14 1.36 15.41
C ARG A 141 2.06 0.30 15.54
N LEU A 142 1.97 -0.56 14.52
CA LEU A 142 1.25 -1.82 14.62
C LEU A 142 2.08 -2.80 15.46
N ARG A 143 1.44 -3.43 16.45
CA ARG A 143 2.02 -4.56 17.17
C ARG A 143 1.91 -5.80 16.30
N VAL A 144 3.04 -6.44 16.02
CA VAL A 144 3.10 -7.61 15.15
C VAL A 144 3.29 -8.87 15.99
N GLU A 145 2.33 -9.78 15.88
CA GLU A 145 2.41 -11.10 16.50
C GLU A 145 3.15 -12.10 15.61
N ALA A 146 3.57 -13.22 16.21
CA ALA A 146 4.19 -14.30 15.47
C ALA A 146 3.18 -14.92 14.50
N GLY A 147 3.65 -15.26 13.31
CA GLY A 147 2.81 -15.81 12.27
C GLY A 147 3.49 -15.69 10.92
N THR A 148 3.12 -16.57 10.01
CA THR A 148 3.68 -16.57 8.65
C THR A 148 2.65 -16.02 7.67
N ILE A 149 3.08 -15.11 6.82
CA ILE A 149 2.29 -14.68 5.65
C ILE A 149 2.93 -15.23 4.40
N THR A 150 2.16 -16.02 3.66
CA THR A 150 2.52 -16.52 2.34
C THR A 150 1.86 -15.66 1.26
N VAL A 151 2.65 -15.21 0.30
CA VAL A 151 2.20 -14.45 -0.87
C VAL A 151 2.21 -15.38 -2.08
N ALA A 152 1.02 -15.63 -2.63
CA ALA A 152 0.87 -16.27 -3.93
C ALA A 152 0.93 -15.19 -5.01
N ASP A 153 2.14 -14.88 -5.47
CA ASP A 153 2.37 -13.87 -6.50
C ASP A 153 2.03 -14.40 -7.90
N ARG A 154 1.55 -13.53 -8.79
CA ARG A 154 1.24 -13.90 -10.18
C ARG A 154 2.47 -14.15 -11.05
N PHE A 155 3.60 -13.51 -10.75
CA PHE A 155 4.80 -13.51 -11.60
C PHE A 155 6.02 -14.09 -10.89
N GLN A 156 6.12 -13.93 -9.58
CA GLN A 156 7.18 -14.49 -8.75
C GLN A 156 6.81 -15.88 -8.22
N ALA A 157 7.81 -16.66 -7.81
CA ALA A 157 7.55 -17.87 -7.04
C ALA A 157 6.85 -17.52 -5.71
N PRO A 158 5.95 -18.38 -5.20
CA PRO A 158 5.36 -18.16 -3.88
C PRO A 158 6.44 -18.02 -2.81
N TYR A 159 6.29 -17.03 -1.95
CA TYR A 159 7.24 -16.74 -0.88
C TYR A 159 6.50 -16.50 0.43
N SER A 160 7.20 -16.67 1.54
CA SER A 160 6.64 -16.49 2.89
C SER A 160 7.58 -15.69 3.76
N GLN A 161 7.01 -14.96 4.72
CA GLN A 161 7.77 -14.18 5.70
C GLN A 161 7.18 -14.39 7.09
N GLU A 162 8.04 -14.65 8.08
CA GLU A 162 7.66 -14.65 9.49
C GLU A 162 7.52 -13.19 9.97
N MET A 163 6.36 -12.86 10.53
CA MET A 163 5.97 -11.48 10.77
C MET A 163 6.63 -10.88 12.02
N ARG A 164 6.84 -11.63 13.11
CA ARG A 164 7.42 -11.02 14.33
C ARG A 164 8.91 -10.78 14.19
N ASP A 165 9.65 -11.78 13.77
CA ASP A 165 11.10 -11.88 13.78
C ASP A 165 11.72 -11.26 12.51
N GLU A 166 11.08 -11.43 11.34
CA GLU A 166 11.57 -10.85 10.08
C GLU A 166 10.94 -9.51 9.70
N VAL A 167 9.82 -9.10 10.33
CA VAL A 167 9.16 -7.82 10.06
C VAL A 167 9.19 -6.90 11.29
N GLY A 168 8.67 -7.35 12.42
CA GLY A 168 8.57 -6.56 13.65
C GLY A 168 7.54 -5.43 13.59
N ASP A 169 7.40 -4.68 14.68
CA ASP A 169 6.40 -3.62 14.82
C ASP A 169 6.70 -2.44 13.89
N PHE A 170 5.87 -2.23 12.88
CA PHE A 170 6.11 -1.18 11.88
C PHE A 170 5.21 0.04 12.06
N VAL A 171 5.68 1.18 11.57
CA VAL A 171 5.04 2.49 11.73
C VAL A 171 3.79 2.59 10.85
N LEU A 172 2.72 3.14 11.43
CA LEU A 172 1.48 3.51 10.74
C LEU A 172 1.31 5.03 10.63
N ARG A 173 1.75 5.76 11.66
CA ARG A 173 1.87 7.22 11.66
C ARG A 173 3.21 7.61 12.25
N ARG A 174 3.98 8.39 11.51
CA ARG A 174 5.30 8.87 11.91
C ARG A 174 5.15 9.94 12.99
N ARG A 175 6.23 10.18 13.73
CA ARG A 175 6.32 11.21 14.78
C ARG A 175 6.16 12.63 14.22
N ASP A 176 6.60 12.88 13.00
CA ASP A 176 6.41 14.16 12.29
C ASP A 176 4.98 14.34 11.74
N GLY A 177 4.06 13.42 12.05
CA GLY A 177 2.65 13.52 11.71
C GLY A 177 2.27 12.85 10.39
N TYR A 178 3.23 12.53 9.52
CA TYR A 178 2.98 11.93 8.22
C TYR A 178 2.53 10.47 8.32
N TRP A 179 1.66 10.05 7.40
CA TRP A 179 1.15 8.69 7.32
C TRP A 179 2.16 7.75 6.69
N ALA A 180 2.24 6.52 7.21
CA ALA A 180 3.13 5.52 6.63
C ALA A 180 2.49 4.89 5.38
N TYR A 181 3.32 4.63 4.38
CA TYR A 181 2.95 4.00 3.12
C TYR A 181 2.03 2.78 3.29
N HIS A 182 2.39 1.85 4.19
CA HIS A 182 1.63 0.60 4.36
C HIS A 182 0.19 0.83 4.83
N LEU A 183 -0.09 1.83 5.67
CA LEU A 183 -1.47 2.13 6.10
C LEU A 183 -2.25 2.79 4.97
N ALA A 184 -1.66 3.80 4.35
CA ALA A 184 -2.34 4.58 3.31
C ALA A 184 -2.70 3.71 2.10
N VAL A 185 -1.77 2.87 1.62
CA VAL A 185 -1.99 2.04 0.44
C VAL A 185 -3.09 0.99 0.65
N VAL A 186 -3.17 0.35 1.82
CA VAL A 186 -4.21 -0.68 2.07
C VAL A 186 -5.59 -0.07 2.22
N VAL A 187 -5.69 1.11 2.85
CA VAL A 187 -6.95 1.84 3.02
C VAL A 187 -7.45 2.30 1.66
N ASP A 188 -6.60 2.93 0.86
CA ASP A 188 -7.02 3.47 -0.44
C ASP A 188 -7.27 2.36 -1.48
N ASP A 189 -6.46 1.29 -1.50
CA ASP A 189 -6.73 0.16 -2.40
C ASP A 189 -8.10 -0.48 -2.07
N ALA A 190 -8.45 -0.64 -0.79
CA ALA A 190 -9.75 -1.16 -0.40
C ALA A 190 -10.91 -0.21 -0.77
N GLU A 191 -10.77 1.10 -0.52
CA GLU A 191 -11.84 2.07 -0.80
C GLU A 191 -12.04 2.32 -2.30
N GLN A 192 -10.98 2.27 -3.10
CA GLN A 192 -11.07 2.34 -4.56
C GLN A 192 -11.55 1.01 -5.19
N GLY A 193 -11.70 -0.04 -4.38
CA GLY A 193 -12.11 -1.38 -4.83
C GLY A 193 -11.08 -2.06 -5.72
N VAL A 194 -9.79 -1.81 -5.47
CA VAL A 194 -8.67 -2.45 -6.17
C VAL A 194 -8.71 -3.95 -5.92
N THR A 195 -8.74 -4.74 -6.98
CA THR A 195 -8.76 -6.21 -6.93
C THR A 195 -7.41 -6.82 -7.30
N GLU A 196 -6.55 -6.07 -7.99
CA GLU A 196 -5.18 -6.49 -8.31
C GLU A 196 -4.16 -5.37 -8.12
N VAL A 197 -3.00 -5.73 -7.58
CA VAL A 197 -1.85 -4.85 -7.37
C VAL A 197 -0.67 -5.40 -8.17
N ILE A 198 -0.48 -4.83 -9.37
CA ILE A 198 0.66 -5.10 -10.24
C ILE A 198 1.67 -3.96 -10.08
N ARG A 199 2.87 -4.26 -9.57
CA ARG A 199 3.90 -3.25 -9.23
C ARG A 199 5.32 -3.83 -9.36
N GLY A 200 6.35 -3.02 -9.13
CA GLY A 200 7.75 -3.47 -9.19
C GLY A 200 8.15 -4.40 -8.03
N ALA A 201 9.11 -5.30 -8.28
CA ALA A 201 9.62 -6.26 -7.31
C ALA A 201 10.41 -5.66 -6.14
N ASP A 202 10.76 -4.38 -6.21
CA ASP A 202 11.29 -3.60 -5.07
C ASP A 202 10.31 -3.55 -3.89
N LEU A 203 9.02 -3.79 -4.13
CA LEU A 203 7.97 -3.77 -3.11
C LEU A 203 7.57 -5.18 -2.61
N LEU A 204 8.32 -6.23 -2.94
CA LEU A 204 8.04 -7.60 -2.49
C LEU A 204 7.93 -7.71 -0.96
N ASP A 205 8.87 -7.11 -0.25
CA ASP A 205 8.90 -7.11 1.23
C ASP A 205 7.77 -6.26 1.83
N SER A 206 7.11 -5.40 1.05
CA SER A 206 5.97 -4.62 1.51
C SER A 206 4.67 -5.43 1.56
N THR A 207 4.56 -6.50 0.76
CA THR A 207 3.32 -7.25 0.59
C THR A 207 2.88 -7.98 1.86
N PRO A 208 3.75 -8.71 2.60
CA PRO A 208 3.35 -9.34 3.86
C PRO A 208 2.81 -8.35 4.90
N ARG A 209 3.46 -7.18 5.04
CA ARG A 209 3.01 -6.09 5.92
C ARG A 209 1.61 -5.58 5.55
N GLN A 210 1.37 -5.40 4.26
CA GLN A 210 0.08 -4.93 3.74
C GLN A 210 -1.02 -5.98 3.91
N MET A 211 -0.73 -7.25 3.64
CA MET A 211 -1.67 -8.36 3.89
C MET A 211 -2.00 -8.51 5.37
N LEU A 212 -1.04 -8.33 6.27
CA LEU A 212 -1.31 -8.30 7.71
C LEU A 212 -2.28 -7.17 8.06
N LEU A 213 -2.01 -5.95 7.60
CA LEU A 213 -2.89 -4.80 7.85
C LEU A 213 -4.29 -5.00 7.29
N GLN A 214 -4.42 -5.53 6.07
CA GLN A 214 -5.72 -5.83 5.48
C GLN A 214 -6.53 -6.76 6.39
N ARG A 215 -5.92 -7.85 6.89
CA ARG A 215 -6.59 -8.77 7.82
C ARG A 215 -7.00 -8.09 9.12
N GLN A 216 -6.13 -7.27 9.72
CA GLN A 216 -6.43 -6.59 10.98
C GLN A 216 -7.51 -5.50 10.83
N LEU A 217 -7.62 -4.90 9.65
CA LEU A 217 -8.63 -3.90 9.32
C LEU A 217 -9.92 -4.49 8.73
N ASP A 218 -9.99 -5.82 8.55
CA ASP A 218 -11.08 -6.52 7.85
C ASP A 218 -11.31 -6.00 6.41
N LEU A 219 -10.21 -5.74 5.70
CA LEU A 219 -10.20 -5.26 4.31
C LEU A 219 -9.94 -6.40 3.32
N PRO A 220 -10.44 -6.29 2.07
CA PRO A 220 -10.16 -7.26 1.03
C PRO A 220 -8.66 -7.31 0.70
N THR A 221 -8.17 -8.52 0.43
CA THR A 221 -6.81 -8.74 -0.08
C THR A 221 -6.84 -8.84 -1.61
N PRO A 222 -6.21 -7.91 -2.34
CA PRO A 222 -6.12 -7.99 -3.79
C PRO A 222 -5.15 -9.09 -4.21
N GLN A 223 -5.25 -9.52 -5.48
CA GLN A 223 -4.23 -10.36 -6.08
C GLN A 223 -2.94 -9.54 -6.32
N TYR A 224 -1.78 -10.07 -5.94
CA TYR A 224 -0.49 -9.40 -6.14
C TYR A 224 0.29 -9.98 -7.33
N GLY A 225 0.99 -9.11 -8.04
CA GLY A 225 1.96 -9.49 -9.06
C GLY A 225 3.14 -8.52 -9.08
N HIS A 226 4.36 -9.03 -8.94
CA HIS A 226 5.57 -8.20 -8.90
C HIS A 226 6.40 -8.34 -10.17
N LEU A 227 6.49 -7.26 -10.94
CA LEU A 227 7.25 -7.15 -12.18
C LEU A 227 8.76 -7.08 -11.88
N PRO A 228 9.62 -7.64 -12.75
CA PRO A 228 11.07 -7.61 -12.55
C PRO A 228 11.62 -6.19 -12.48
N LEU A 229 12.73 -6.02 -11.75
CA LEU A 229 13.46 -4.76 -11.72
C LEU A 229 14.21 -4.54 -13.03
N LEU A 230 14.14 -3.32 -13.55
CA LEU A 230 15.03 -2.88 -14.62
C LEU A 230 16.37 -2.49 -14.00
N LEU A 231 17.43 -3.15 -14.45
CA LEU A 231 18.80 -2.88 -14.02
C LEU A 231 19.53 -2.14 -15.13
N ASP A 232 20.49 -1.30 -14.75
CA ASP A 232 21.41 -0.68 -15.70
C ASP A 232 22.26 -1.76 -16.40
N ALA A 233 22.70 -1.46 -17.62
CA ALA A 233 23.48 -2.36 -18.47
C ALA A 233 24.96 -2.43 -18.07
#